data_AF-A0A965PI53-F1
#
_entry.id   AF-A0A965PI53-F1
#
_cell.length_a   1.000
_cell.length_b   1.000
_cell.length_c   1.000
_cell.angle_alpha   90.00
_cell.angle_beta   90.00
_cell.angle_gamma   90.00
#
_symmetry.space_group_name_H-M   'P 1'
#
loop_
_entity.id
_entity.type
_entity.pdbx_description
1 polymer ?
#
loop_
_entity_poly.entity_id
_entity_poly.type
_entity_poly.pdbx_seq_one_letter_code
_entity_poly.pdbx_strand_id
1 'polypeptide(L)'
;MPVLSNLIVRIGASTDDFDKKVNASLGKIKRFGATISEAGQALSIGFSAPVVAAGAAALNAAVQMESLEKGLAATMKSTTAAATELEKLKEVSKLPGLGLKEAVQGSIRLQTLGSTADESRRIMRELGNALAVVGGGKEDFSEVIRQLSQMAAVGKVTKENLDPIVERIPQIAAIIKDKFGAAALG
;
A
#
# COMPACT_ATOMS: atom_id res chain seq x y z
N MET A 1 61.84 0.14 -55.36
CA MET A 1 60.96 0.55 -54.23
C MET A 1 61.29 1.99 -53.87
N PRO A 2 60.30 2.89 -53.86
CA PRO A 2 60.20 3.80 -52.72
C PRO A 2 58.76 4.01 -52.22
N VAL A 3 58.69 4.08 -50.90
CA VAL A 3 57.59 4.44 -50.01
C VAL A 3 57.25 5.92 -50.19
N LEU A 4 55.97 6.29 -50.31
CA LEU A 4 55.40 7.54 -49.78
C LEU A 4 53.86 7.42 -49.73
N SER A 5 53.33 6.88 -48.64
CA SER A 5 51.91 7.01 -48.28
C SER A 5 51.81 7.83 -47.00
N ASN A 6 51.27 9.05 -47.12
CA ASN A 6 50.33 9.70 -46.19
C ASN A 6 50.26 11.19 -46.50
N LEU A 7 49.26 11.58 -47.29
CA LEU A 7 48.84 12.98 -47.41
C LEU A 7 47.71 13.22 -46.41
N ILE A 8 48.03 13.85 -45.28
CA ILE A 8 47.02 14.33 -44.33
C ILE A 8 46.46 15.63 -44.88
N VAL A 9 45.29 15.55 -45.52
CA VAL A 9 44.53 16.73 -45.94
C VAL A 9 43.77 17.25 -44.72
N ARG A 10 44.28 18.33 -44.10
CA ARG A 10 43.49 19.09 -43.11
C ARG A 10 42.52 19.99 -43.87
N ILE A 11 41.25 19.59 -43.92
CA ILE A 11 40.16 20.40 -44.48
C ILE A 11 39.88 21.54 -43.49
N GLY A 12 40.43 22.72 -43.75
CA GLY A 12 40.01 23.97 -43.12
C GLY A 12 38.71 24.45 -43.76
N ALA A 13 37.58 23.79 -43.48
CA ALA A 13 36.28 24.30 -43.87
C ALA A 13 35.91 25.43 -42.91
N SER A 14 35.62 26.62 -43.45
CA SER A 14 35.18 27.80 -42.71
C SER A 14 34.12 27.42 -41.66
N THR A 15 34.50 27.51 -40.39
CA THR A 15 33.68 27.11 -39.24
C THR A 15 32.42 27.98 -39.14
N ASP A 16 32.47 29.22 -39.63
CA ASP A 16 31.40 30.21 -39.47
C ASP A 16 30.10 29.87 -40.21
N ASP A 17 30.20 29.36 -41.44
CA ASP A 17 29.01 29.00 -42.23
C ASP A 17 28.43 27.65 -41.83
N PHE A 18 29.29 26.75 -41.36
CA PHE A 18 28.86 25.51 -40.74
C PHE A 18 28.13 25.79 -39.43
N ASP A 19 28.69 26.63 -38.55
CA ASP A 19 28.09 27.02 -37.27
C ASP A 19 26.75 27.73 -37.45
N LYS A 20 26.60 28.58 -38.46
CA LYS A 20 25.32 29.21 -38.79
C LYS A 20 24.26 28.20 -39.22
N LYS A 21 24.63 27.26 -40.09
CA LYS A 21 23.71 26.22 -40.58
C LYS A 21 23.35 25.21 -39.48
N VAL A 22 24.31 24.86 -38.64
CA VAL A 22 24.11 24.01 -37.47
C VAL A 22 23.22 24.72 -36.46
N ASN A 23 23.48 25.99 -36.12
CA ASN A 23 22.63 26.75 -35.20
C ASN A 23 21.20 26.96 -35.73
N ALA A 24 21.04 27.23 -37.03
CA ALA A 24 19.72 27.30 -37.64
C ALA A 24 18.98 25.96 -37.58
N SER A 25 19.69 24.84 -37.76
CA SER A 25 19.14 23.49 -37.66
C SER A 25 18.79 23.12 -36.22
N LEU A 26 19.65 23.46 -35.25
CA LEU A 26 19.39 23.31 -33.81
C LEU A 26 18.17 24.13 -33.37
N GLY A 27 17.98 25.33 -33.92
CA GLY A 27 16.79 26.15 -33.69
C GLY A 27 15.50 25.49 -34.20
N LYS A 28 15.56 24.85 -35.37
CA LYS A 28 14.43 24.08 -35.91
C LYS A 28 14.14 22.84 -35.07
N ILE A 29 15.18 22.12 -34.62
CA ILE A 29 15.05 20.95 -33.73
C ILE A 29 14.44 21.34 -32.38
N LYS A 30 14.87 22.45 -31.77
CA LYS A 30 14.29 22.96 -30.52
C LYS A 30 12.80 23.31 -30.66
N ARG A 31 12.41 23.97 -31.76
CA ARG A 31 11.00 24.31 -32.04
C ARG A 31 10.16 23.05 -32.31
N PHE A 32 10.72 22.09 -33.03
CA PHE A 32 10.08 20.80 -33.27
C PHE A 32 9.86 20.04 -31.95
N GLY A 33 10.87 19.99 -31.08
CA GLY A 33 10.75 19.40 -29.74
C GLY A 33 9.71 20.11 -28.86
N ALA A 34 9.65 21.44 -28.89
CA ALA A 34 8.63 22.21 -28.20
C ALA A 34 7.22 21.89 -28.72
N THR A 35 7.04 21.81 -30.05
CA THR A 35 5.75 21.49 -30.68
C THR A 35 5.29 20.06 -30.35
N ILE A 36 6.20 19.09 -30.34
CA ILE A 36 5.90 17.71 -29.91
C ILE A 36 5.52 17.66 -28.42
N SER A 37 6.22 18.39 -27.57
CA SER A 37 5.91 18.47 -26.15
C SER A 37 4.53 19.08 -25.90
N GLU A 38 4.20 20.15 -26.61
CA GLU A 38 2.92 20.86 -26.49
C GLU A 38 1.75 20.05 -27.05
N ALA A 39 1.95 19.35 -28.18
CA ALA A 39 0.99 18.38 -28.72
C ALA A 39 0.80 17.17 -27.80
N GLY A 40 1.89 16.68 -27.19
CA GLY A 40 1.87 15.61 -26.19
C GLY A 40 1.12 16.02 -24.92
N GLN A 41 1.29 17.25 -24.46
CA GLN A 41 0.54 17.82 -23.33
C GLN A 41 -0.94 18.02 -23.67
N ALA A 42 -1.27 18.56 -24.85
CA ALA A 42 -2.66 18.75 -25.28
C ALA A 42 -3.43 17.42 -25.42
N LEU A 43 -2.79 16.37 -25.95
CA LEU A 43 -3.38 15.03 -26.03
C LEU A 43 -3.46 14.35 -24.65
N SER A 44 -2.45 14.55 -23.79
CA SER A 44 -2.45 14.06 -22.41
C SER A 44 -3.56 14.68 -21.56
N ILE A 45 -3.89 15.95 -21.78
CA ILE A 45 -4.93 16.67 -21.02
C ILE A 45 -6.35 16.31 -21.51
N GLY A 46 -6.54 16.01 -22.81
CA GLY A 46 -7.87 15.79 -23.40
C GLY A 46 -8.45 14.37 -23.32
N PHE A 47 -7.61 13.33 -23.29
CA PHE A 47 -8.09 11.93 -23.32
C PHE A 47 -7.25 10.96 -22.47
N SER A 48 -5.94 11.20 -22.32
CA SER A 48 -5.06 10.34 -21.52
C SER A 48 -5.11 10.63 -20.04
N ALA A 49 -5.46 11.82 -19.57
CA ALA A 49 -5.50 12.11 -18.14
C ALA A 49 -6.48 11.21 -17.37
N PRO A 50 -7.73 10.98 -17.83
CA PRO A 50 -8.63 10.00 -17.21
C PRO A 50 -8.15 8.55 -17.33
N VAL A 51 -7.55 8.16 -18.47
CA VAL A 51 -7.11 6.78 -18.73
C VAL A 51 -5.82 6.45 -17.97
N VAL A 52 -4.87 7.37 -17.90
CA VAL A 52 -3.65 7.25 -17.09
C VAL A 52 -3.99 7.34 -15.61
N ALA A 53 -4.95 8.18 -15.20
CA ALA A 53 -5.42 8.20 -13.81
C ALA A 53 -6.14 6.89 -13.44
N ALA A 54 -7.00 6.36 -14.31
CA ALA A 54 -7.65 5.07 -14.11
C ALA A 54 -6.63 3.91 -14.15
N GLY A 55 -5.66 3.96 -15.06
CA GLY A 55 -4.56 3.01 -15.15
C GLY A 55 -3.67 3.04 -13.92
N ALA A 56 -3.31 4.23 -13.43
CA ALA A 56 -2.54 4.40 -12.20
C ALA A 56 -3.33 3.95 -10.97
N ALA A 57 -4.64 4.21 -10.90
CA ALA A 57 -5.51 3.71 -9.83
C ALA A 57 -5.61 2.18 -9.85
N ALA A 58 -5.76 1.57 -11.03
CA ALA A 58 -5.80 0.12 -11.20
C ALA A 58 -4.46 -0.54 -10.83
N LEU A 59 -3.33 0.05 -11.26
CA LEU A 59 -2.00 -0.39 -10.87
C LEU A 59 -1.78 -0.28 -9.36
N ASN A 60 -2.16 0.85 -8.74
CA ASN A 60 -2.05 1.04 -7.30
C ASN A 60 -2.94 0.06 -6.51
N ALA A 61 -4.13 -0.28 -7.02
CA ALA A 61 -4.99 -1.29 -6.41
C ALA A 61 -4.37 -2.69 -6.51
N ALA A 62 -3.82 -3.05 -7.67
CA ALA A 62 -3.14 -4.33 -7.89
C ALA A 62 -1.90 -4.47 -6.99
N VAL A 63 -1.05 -3.45 -6.91
CA VAL A 63 0.14 -3.43 -6.04
C VAL A 63 -0.25 -3.55 -4.56
N GLN A 64 -1.32 -2.88 -4.13
CA GLN A 64 -1.81 -3.03 -2.76
C GLN A 64 -2.31 -4.44 -2.48
N MET A 65 -3.09 -5.03 -3.39
CA MET A 65 -3.56 -6.42 -3.24
C MET A 65 -2.39 -7.41 -3.18
N GLU A 66 -1.40 -7.25 -4.07
CA GLU A 66 -0.20 -8.09 -4.10
C GLU A 66 0.63 -7.93 -2.81
N SER A 67 0.74 -6.71 -2.27
CA SER A 67 1.41 -6.46 -1.00
C SER A 67 0.70 -7.14 0.18
N LEU A 68 -0.64 -7.08 0.21
CA LEU A 68 -1.45 -7.75 1.24
C LEU A 68 -1.31 -9.28 1.16
N GLU A 69 -1.35 -9.85 -0.05
CA GLU A 69 -1.16 -11.28 -0.29
C GLU A 69 0.24 -11.73 0.13
N LYS A 70 1.30 -10.98 -0.23
CA LYS A 70 2.68 -11.27 0.17
C LYS A 70 2.86 -11.21 1.68
N GLY A 71 2.21 -10.25 2.36
CA GLY A 71 2.21 -10.16 3.82
C GLY A 71 1.59 -11.40 4.47
N LEU A 72 0.43 -11.83 3.97
CA LEU A 72 -0.22 -13.07 4.41
C LEU A 72 0.63 -14.31 4.11
N ALA A 73 1.22 -14.40 2.92
CA ALA A 73 2.06 -15.53 2.52
C ALA A 73 3.30 -15.65 3.41
N ALA A 74 3.90 -14.52 3.82
CA ALA A 74 5.02 -14.51 4.75
C ALA A 74 4.62 -15.05 6.14
N THR A 75 3.45 -14.67 6.64
CA THR A 75 2.94 -15.15 7.94
C THR A 75 2.53 -16.62 7.89
N MET A 76 1.81 -17.03 6.85
CA MET A 76 1.26 -18.38 6.69
C MET A 76 2.27 -19.39 6.11
N LYS A 77 3.42 -18.92 5.61
CA LYS A 77 4.45 -19.71 4.91
C LYS A 77 3.92 -20.49 3.70
N SER A 78 2.83 -20.01 3.09
CA SER A 78 2.20 -20.63 1.91
C SER A 78 1.46 -19.59 1.09
N THR A 79 1.77 -19.52 -0.20
CA THR A 79 1.12 -18.62 -1.17
C THR A 79 -0.30 -19.07 -1.47
N THR A 80 -0.53 -20.37 -1.66
CA THR A 80 -1.86 -20.94 -1.91
C THR A 80 -2.81 -20.72 -0.72
N ALA A 81 -2.30 -20.92 0.50
CA ALA A 81 -3.09 -20.68 1.71
C ALA A 81 -3.38 -19.18 1.89
N ALA A 82 -2.42 -18.30 1.57
CA ALA A 82 -2.60 -16.86 1.61
C ALA A 82 -3.64 -16.36 0.61
N ALA A 83 -3.67 -16.86 -0.63
CA ALA A 83 -4.68 -16.51 -1.61
C ALA A 83 -6.09 -16.91 -1.14
N THR A 84 -6.23 -18.14 -0.63
CA THR A 84 -7.49 -18.63 -0.05
C THR A 84 -7.92 -17.79 1.15
N GLU A 85 -6.96 -17.41 1.99
CA GLU A 85 -7.22 -16.59 3.16
C GLU A 85 -7.64 -15.16 2.78
N LEU A 86 -7.03 -14.58 1.76
CA LEU A 86 -7.36 -13.26 1.25
C LEU A 86 -8.82 -13.20 0.78
N GLU A 87 -9.32 -14.23 0.11
CA GLU A 87 -10.74 -14.34 -0.27
C GLU A 87 -11.66 -14.39 0.95
N LYS A 88 -11.29 -15.16 1.97
CA LYS A 88 -12.06 -15.23 3.23
C LYS A 88 -12.04 -13.89 3.97
N LEU A 89 -10.93 -13.18 3.95
CA LEU A 89 -10.79 -11.86 4.56
C LEU A 89 -11.55 -10.79 3.79
N LYS A 90 -11.76 -10.96 2.48
CA LYS A 90 -12.68 -10.11 1.71
C LYS A 90 -14.11 -10.19 2.24
N GLU A 91 -14.58 -11.36 2.65
CA GLU A 91 -15.88 -11.49 3.30
C GLU A 91 -15.90 -10.81 4.67
N VAL A 92 -14.84 -10.97 5.48
CA VAL A 92 -14.74 -10.28 6.78
C VAL A 92 -14.73 -8.76 6.59
N SER A 93 -14.06 -8.26 5.55
CA SER A 93 -14.00 -6.82 5.22
C SER A 93 -15.31 -6.19 4.78
N LYS A 94 -16.39 -6.97 4.61
CA LYS A 94 -17.73 -6.42 4.34
C LYS A 94 -18.40 -5.94 5.63
N LEU A 95 -17.86 -6.27 6.79
CA LEU A 95 -18.39 -5.80 8.07
C LEU A 95 -18.24 -4.28 8.20
N PRO A 96 -19.22 -3.59 8.83
CA PRO A 96 -19.12 -2.16 9.08
C PRO A 96 -17.82 -1.80 9.80
N GLY A 97 -17.19 -0.69 9.38
CA GLY A 97 -15.95 -0.24 9.99
C GLY A 97 -14.70 -1.06 9.65
N LEU A 98 -14.77 -2.03 8.73
CA LEU A 98 -13.61 -2.82 8.32
C LEU A 98 -13.36 -2.70 6.81
N GLY A 99 -12.11 -2.46 6.42
CA GLY A 99 -11.68 -2.57 5.01
C GLY A 99 -10.79 -3.79 4.80
N LEU A 100 -10.54 -4.16 3.54
CA LEU A 100 -9.72 -5.33 3.21
C LEU A 100 -8.31 -5.22 3.80
N LYS A 101 -7.71 -4.03 3.74
CA LYS A 101 -6.39 -3.76 4.32
C LYS A 101 -6.39 -4.02 5.83
N GLU A 102 -7.39 -3.50 6.54
CA GLU A 102 -7.52 -3.66 7.98
C GLU A 102 -7.77 -5.12 8.37
N ALA A 103 -8.59 -5.84 7.59
CA ALA A 103 -8.84 -7.28 7.80
C ALA A 103 -7.56 -8.11 7.62
N VAL A 104 -6.75 -7.82 6.60
CA VAL A 104 -5.47 -8.51 6.37
C VAL A 104 -4.47 -8.20 7.48
N GLN A 105 -4.30 -6.92 7.83
CA GLN A 105 -3.37 -6.52 8.89
C GLN A 105 -3.78 -7.08 10.25
N GLY A 106 -5.08 -7.08 10.56
CA GLY A 106 -5.61 -7.70 11.76
C GLY A 106 -5.36 -9.21 11.79
N SER A 107 -5.61 -9.91 10.69
CA SER A 107 -5.34 -11.34 10.56
C SER A 107 -3.87 -11.67 10.79
N ILE A 108 -2.95 -10.91 10.18
CA ILE A 108 -1.51 -11.10 10.37
C ILE A 108 -1.14 -10.90 11.84
N ARG A 109 -1.59 -9.82 12.48
CA ARG A 109 -1.29 -9.55 13.90
C ARG A 109 -1.77 -10.69 14.80
N LEU A 110 -3.02 -11.11 14.65
CA LEU A 110 -3.59 -12.20 15.45
C LEU A 110 -2.83 -13.53 15.21
N GLN A 111 -2.49 -13.83 13.96
CA GLN A 111 -1.71 -15.03 13.64
C GLN A 111 -0.28 -14.98 14.19
N THR A 112 0.36 -13.80 14.24
CA THR A 112 1.68 -13.65 14.88
C THR A 112 1.64 -13.84 16.40
N LEU A 113 0.47 -13.64 17.02
CA LEU A 113 0.23 -13.90 18.43
C LEU A 113 -0.14 -15.37 18.71
N GLY A 114 -0.15 -16.21 17.68
CA GLY A 114 -0.41 -17.65 17.77
C GLY A 114 -1.85 -18.07 17.44
N SER A 115 -2.74 -17.15 17.12
CA SER A 115 -4.10 -17.50 16.69
C SER A 115 -4.08 -18.19 15.31
N THR A 116 -4.99 -19.14 15.10
CA THR A 116 -5.17 -19.70 13.76
C THR A 116 -5.82 -18.68 12.83
N ALA A 117 -5.78 -18.91 11.51
CA ALA A 117 -6.48 -18.05 10.55
C ALA A 117 -8.00 -18.02 10.82
N ASP A 118 -8.61 -19.17 11.12
CA ASP A 118 -10.03 -19.29 11.47
C ASP A 118 -10.39 -18.53 12.75
N GLU A 119 -9.57 -18.67 13.79
CA GLU A 119 -9.75 -17.95 15.04
C GLU A 119 -9.60 -16.44 14.84
N SER A 120 -8.57 -16.02 14.08
CA SER A 120 -8.36 -14.62 13.72
C SER A 120 -9.60 -14.04 13.03
N ARG A 121 -10.18 -14.75 12.05
CA ARG A 121 -11.42 -14.32 11.39
C ARG A 121 -12.59 -14.22 12.37
N ARG A 122 -12.73 -15.17 13.30
CA ARG A 122 -13.79 -15.14 14.30
C ARG A 122 -13.66 -13.92 15.22
N ILE A 123 -12.47 -13.68 15.77
CA ILE A 123 -12.16 -12.51 16.61
C ILE A 123 -12.48 -11.22 15.86
N MET A 124 -12.04 -11.10 14.60
CA MET A 124 -12.30 -9.90 13.80
C MET A 124 -13.79 -9.69 13.52
N ARG A 125 -14.58 -10.76 13.33
CA ARG A 125 -16.04 -10.65 13.17
C ARG A 125 -16.73 -10.21 14.44
N GLU A 126 -16.35 -10.80 15.57
CA GLU A 126 -16.90 -10.44 16.88
C GLU A 126 -16.57 -8.98 17.22
N LEU A 127 -15.33 -8.56 16.94
CA LEU A 127 -14.87 -7.19 17.11
C LEU A 127 -15.61 -6.21 16.17
N GLY A 128 -15.70 -6.54 14.89
CA GLY A 128 -16.41 -5.70 13.90
C GLY A 128 -17.89 -5.54 14.24
N ASN A 129 -18.56 -6.60 14.70
CA ASN A 129 -19.94 -6.52 15.17
C ASN A 129 -20.06 -5.65 16.43
N ALA A 130 -19.13 -5.77 17.39
CA ALA A 130 -19.13 -4.95 18.59
C ALA A 130 -18.93 -3.47 18.27
N LEU A 131 -18.05 -3.14 17.33
CA LEU A 131 -17.86 -1.76 16.84
C LEU A 131 -19.07 -1.25 16.06
N ALA A 132 -19.72 -2.09 15.26
CA ALA A 132 -20.92 -1.70 14.53
C ALA A 132 -22.05 -1.24 15.47
N VAL A 133 -22.18 -1.85 16.66
CA VAL A 133 -23.18 -1.46 17.68
C VAL A 133 -22.97 -0.03 18.18
N VAL A 134 -21.72 0.41 18.28
CA VAL A 134 -21.36 1.73 18.83
C VAL A 134 -21.06 2.77 17.73
N GLY A 135 -21.20 2.39 16.45
CA GLY A 135 -20.87 3.25 15.32
C GLY A 135 -19.36 3.42 15.06
N GLY A 136 -18.54 2.51 15.58
CA GLY A 136 -17.09 2.54 15.45
C GLY A 136 -16.59 2.26 14.02
N GLY A 137 -15.46 2.86 13.67
CA GLY A 137 -14.87 2.80 12.35
C GLY A 137 -13.60 1.96 12.25
N LYS A 138 -12.88 2.15 11.14
CA LYS A 138 -11.60 1.46 10.84
C LYS A 138 -10.50 1.80 11.84
N GLU A 139 -10.45 3.05 12.29
CA GLU A 139 -9.49 3.50 13.29
C GLU A 139 -9.75 2.83 14.64
N ASP A 140 -11.01 2.73 15.06
CA ASP A 140 -11.37 2.06 16.31
C ASP A 140 -11.01 0.58 16.27
N PHE A 141 -11.29 -0.10 15.16
CA PHE A 141 -10.89 -1.49 14.96
C PHE A 141 -9.37 -1.67 15.05
N SER A 142 -8.64 -0.84 14.32
CA SER A 142 -7.18 -0.92 14.23
C SER A 142 -6.51 -0.67 15.59
N GLU A 143 -7.08 0.27 16.35
CA GLU A 143 -6.63 0.61 17.69
C GLU A 143 -6.94 -0.51 18.69
N VAL A 144 -8.14 -1.07 18.68
CA VAL A 144 -8.48 -2.20 19.56
C VAL A 144 -7.59 -3.41 19.28
N ILE A 145 -7.37 -3.78 18.02
CA ILE A 145 -6.44 -4.86 17.66
C ILE A 145 -5.01 -4.56 18.13
N ARG A 146 -4.54 -3.31 18.02
CA ARG A 146 -3.21 -2.91 18.49
C ARG A 146 -3.08 -3.11 19.99
N GLN A 147 -4.06 -2.65 20.76
CA GLN A 147 -4.07 -2.76 22.22
C GLN A 147 -4.17 -4.21 22.69
N LEU A 148 -5.03 -5.03 22.05
CA LEU A 148 -5.09 -6.46 22.28
C LEU A 148 -3.75 -7.15 22.00
N SER A 149 -3.07 -6.75 20.93
CA SER A 149 -1.74 -7.29 20.58
C SER A 149 -0.69 -6.94 21.62
N GLN A 150 -0.73 -5.72 22.16
CA GLN A 150 0.18 -5.29 23.24
C GLN A 150 -0.09 -6.05 24.55
N MET A 151 -1.36 -6.24 24.91
CA MET A 151 -1.71 -7.05 26.09
C MET A 151 -1.26 -8.50 25.93
N ALA A 152 -1.44 -9.09 24.75
CA ALA A 152 -0.99 -10.44 24.44
C ALA A 152 0.54 -10.56 24.52
N ALA A 153 1.29 -9.58 24.00
CA ALA A 153 2.75 -9.56 24.04
C ALA A 153 3.31 -9.44 25.47
N VAL A 154 2.68 -8.64 26.33
CA VAL A 154 3.10 -8.45 27.73
C VAL A 154 2.53 -9.55 28.65
N GLY A 155 1.52 -10.29 28.18
CA GLY A 155 0.87 -11.37 28.92
C GLY A 155 0.00 -10.90 30.09
N LYS A 156 -0.32 -9.60 30.17
CA LYS A 156 -1.17 -9.02 31.21
C LYS A 156 -2.03 -7.90 30.65
N VAL A 157 -3.19 -7.70 31.28
CA VAL A 157 -4.06 -6.55 31.02
C VAL A 157 -3.59 -5.39 31.88
N THR A 158 -3.39 -4.23 31.28
CA THR A 158 -3.07 -2.98 31.98
C THR A 158 -4.13 -1.93 31.68
N LYS A 159 -4.29 -0.94 32.56
CA LYS A 159 -5.22 0.18 32.33
C LYS A 159 -4.91 0.92 31.04
N GLU A 160 -3.62 1.16 30.75
CA GLU A 160 -3.16 1.82 29.53
C GLU A 160 -3.63 1.13 28.24
N ASN A 161 -3.72 -0.21 28.24
CA ASN A 161 -4.21 -0.95 27.08
C ASN A 161 -5.72 -1.19 27.12
N LEU A 162 -6.32 -1.24 28.31
CA LEU A 162 -7.74 -1.53 28.49
C LEU A 162 -8.61 -0.30 28.23
N ASP A 163 -8.21 0.86 28.73
CA ASP A 163 -9.01 2.09 28.66
C ASP A 163 -9.36 2.48 27.21
N PRO A 164 -8.41 2.45 26.25
CA PRO A 164 -8.74 2.73 24.84
C PRO A 164 -9.70 1.71 24.23
N ILE A 165 -9.68 0.45 24.69
CA ILE A 165 -10.59 -0.60 24.22
C ILE A 165 -12.00 -0.36 24.77
N VAL A 166 -12.11 -0.03 26.06
CA VAL A 166 -13.39 0.25 26.72
C VAL A 166 -14.04 1.51 26.18
N GLU A 167 -13.26 2.55 25.89
CA GLU A 167 -13.75 3.79 25.27
C GLU A 167 -14.41 3.52 23.91
N ARG A 168 -13.86 2.57 23.14
CA ARG A 168 -14.36 2.21 21.81
C ARG A 168 -15.41 1.12 21.84
N ILE A 169 -15.39 0.23 22.81
CA ILE A 169 -16.31 -0.91 22.91
C ILE A 169 -16.71 -1.05 24.38
N PRO A 170 -17.60 -0.20 24.90
CA PRO A 170 -17.96 -0.20 26.32
C PRO A 170 -18.45 -1.56 26.82
N GLN A 171 -19.12 -2.32 25.96
CA GLN A 171 -19.63 -3.66 26.26
C GLN A 171 -18.53 -4.71 26.48
N ILE A 172 -17.31 -4.50 25.99
CA ILE A 172 -16.21 -5.47 26.15
C ILE A 172 -15.55 -5.39 27.53
N ALA A 173 -15.76 -4.29 28.27
CA ALA A 173 -15.24 -4.10 29.61
C ALA A 173 -15.68 -5.22 30.56
N ALA A 174 -16.97 -5.62 30.48
CA ALA A 174 -17.53 -6.70 31.28
C ALA A 174 -16.88 -8.06 30.95
N ILE A 175 -16.65 -8.32 29.66
CA ILE A 175 -16.07 -9.57 29.16
C ILE A 175 -14.59 -9.70 29.55
N ILE A 176 -13.81 -8.63 29.41
CA ILE A 176 -12.39 -8.62 29.77
C ILE A 176 -12.23 -8.77 31.30
N LYS A 177 -13.08 -8.11 32.09
CA LYS A 177 -13.07 -8.23 33.55
C LYS A 177 -13.39 -9.65 34.04
N ASP A 178 -14.30 -10.35 33.36
CA ASP A 178 -14.67 -11.73 33.65
C ASP A 178 -13.57 -12.73 33.24
N LYS A 179 -12.97 -12.55 32.06
CA LYS A 179 -11.97 -13.48 31.49
C LYS A 179 -10.55 -13.31 32.06
N PHE A 180 -10.15 -12.09 32.41
CA PHE A 180 -8.78 -11.79 32.87
C PHE A 180 -8.69 -11.53 34.39
N GLY A 181 -9.83 -11.50 35.10
CA GLY A 181 -9.91 -11.35 36.55
C GLY A 181 -9.54 -9.95 37.06
N ALA A 182 -9.96 -9.64 38.30
CA ALA A 182 -9.70 -8.35 38.97
C ALA A 182 -8.20 -7.99 39.14
N ALA A 183 -7.29 -8.90 38.83
CA ALA A 183 -5.84 -8.67 38.77
C ALA A 183 -5.41 -7.74 37.62
N ALA A 184 -6.28 -7.51 36.63
CA ALA A 184 -6.08 -6.57 35.52
C ALA A 184 -6.17 -5.07 35.92
N LEU A 185 -6.62 -4.76 37.14
CA LEU A 185 -6.87 -3.39 37.61
C LEU A 185 -5.97 -2.94 38.77
N GLY A 186 -4.86 -3.65 39.01
CA GLY A 186 -3.74 -3.16 39.82
C GLY A 186 -2.93 -2.13 39.06
#